data_AF-A0A9W8GM39-F1
#
_entry.id   AF-A0A9W8GM39-F1
#
_cell.length_a   1.000
_cell.length_b   1.000
_cell.length_c   1.000
_cell.angle_alpha   90.00
_cell.angle_beta   90.00
_cell.angle_gamma   90.00
#
_symmetry.space_group_name_H-M   'P 1'
#
loop_
_entity.id
_entity.type
_entity.pdbx_description
1 polymer ?
#
loop_
_entity_poly.entity_id
_entity_poly.type
_entity_poly.pdbx_seq_one_letter_code
_entity_poly.pdbx_strand_id
1 'polypeptide(L)'
;MAGLIRCPDGSYVQYPCLQTLRLQDQPGVDAPHMLEFPGAVPFPSLRRLALDRGFYFSDDTVFRGNSATLEYLSLNLSYHVTMILRNHKVFAPLSHPKLHYVDIVVDDDPEPGIFESGIDFLRFMMSIGPSAPARTIRGALGVTEIQSAIPVFGEYACIQVLRLTSVKLNLWDAIALIKALPLLSDLHAPFPDLGPLPRGVAKHKLPAYVIANYAPTGKRFRRWVCESGSGSTIKKIVRCVLLLALVCPNFDYAAVDIINRDAIMAHMKRMITTDGFRPHALRLRRLLFGGYENEIPSLKTIRQRMERYARRRHQQIE
;
A
#
# COMPACT_ATOMS: atom_id res chain seq x y z
N MET A 1 7.12 16.39 23.63
CA MET A 1 7.95 15.18 23.69
C MET A 1 7.46 14.32 24.85
N ALA A 2 7.01 13.09 24.60
CA ALA A 2 6.97 12.09 25.67
C ALA A 2 8.43 11.64 25.89
N GLY A 3 9.20 12.44 26.64
CA GLY A 3 10.57 12.11 26.99
C GLY A 3 10.56 10.90 27.91
N LEU A 4 11.44 9.95 27.67
CA LEU A 4 11.74 8.92 28.67
C LEU A 4 12.48 9.63 29.81
N ILE A 5 11.84 9.71 30.97
CA ILE A 5 12.36 10.41 32.14
C ILE A 5 13.26 9.41 32.89
N ARG A 6 14.54 9.76 33.05
CA ARG A 6 15.47 9.00 33.90
C ARG A 6 15.30 9.44 35.35
N CYS A 7 15.03 8.47 36.22
CA CYS A 7 14.92 8.68 37.65
C CYS A 7 16.31 8.90 38.29
N PRO A 8 16.40 9.53 39.47
CA PRO A 8 17.68 9.72 40.17
C PRO A 8 18.42 8.42 40.51
N ASP A 9 17.69 7.32 40.65
CA ASP A 9 18.23 5.97 40.88
C ASP A 9 18.78 5.29 39.61
N GLY A 10 18.73 5.98 38.47
CA GLY A 10 19.20 5.49 37.18
C GLY A 10 18.16 4.69 36.39
N SER A 11 16.99 4.38 36.97
CA SER A 11 15.88 3.72 36.28
C SER A 11 15.16 4.68 35.30
N TYR A 12 14.26 4.16 34.48
CA TYR A 12 13.42 4.96 33.58
C TYR A 12 11.96 4.86 33.98
N VAL A 13 11.26 5.99 33.91
CA VAL A 13 9.80 6.04 34.14
C VAL A 13 9.10 5.09 33.18
N GLN A 14 8.31 4.19 33.76
CA GLN A 14 7.42 3.30 33.01
C GLN A 14 6.04 3.92 32.89
N TYR A 15 5.38 3.67 31.76
CA TYR A 15 4.03 4.11 31.47
C TYR A 15 3.11 2.88 31.34
N PRO A 16 2.79 2.19 32.45
CA PRO A 16 2.11 0.89 32.42
C PRO A 16 0.67 0.95 31.88
N CYS A 17 0.06 2.14 31.87
CA CYS A 17 -1.30 2.34 31.35
C CYS A 17 -1.32 2.90 29.92
N LEU A 18 -0.17 3.23 29.33
CA LEU A 18 -0.11 3.81 27.99
C LEU A 18 -0.38 2.73 26.94
N GLN A 19 -1.55 2.81 26.29
CA GLN A 19 -1.97 1.85 25.27
C GLN A 19 -1.69 2.32 23.83
N THR A 20 -1.54 3.63 23.63
CA THR A 20 -1.30 4.22 22.31
C THR A 20 -0.13 5.18 22.40
N LEU A 21 0.88 4.96 21.56
CA LEU A 21 2.01 5.84 21.37
C LEU A 21 2.04 6.25 19.91
N ARG A 22 1.92 7.56 19.68
CA ARG A 22 2.08 8.16 18.36
C ARG A 22 3.15 9.22 18.45
N LEU A 23 4.22 9.04 17.67
CA LEU A 23 5.27 10.04 17.50
C LEU A 23 5.09 10.68 16.13
N GLN A 24 4.82 11.98 16.16
CA GLN A 24 4.73 12.82 14.97
C GLN A 24 5.68 13.98 15.14
N ASP A 25 6.50 14.26 14.13
CA ASP A 25 7.28 15.48 14.15
C ASP A 25 6.41 16.70 13.93
N GLN A 26 6.79 17.77 14.61
CA GLN A 26 6.36 19.10 14.22
C GLN A 26 7.24 19.57 13.05
N PRO A 27 6.65 20.14 12.00
CA PRO A 27 7.43 20.67 10.88
C PRO A 27 8.44 21.71 11.38
N GLY A 28 9.70 21.58 10.95
CA GLY A 28 10.78 22.51 11.30
C GLY A 28 11.57 22.15 12.56
N VAL A 29 11.32 20.99 13.18
CA VAL A 29 12.18 20.45 14.25
C VAL A 29 13.12 19.43 13.64
N ASP A 30 14.42 19.63 13.81
CA ASP A 30 15.43 18.64 13.41
C ASP A 30 15.17 17.31 14.11
N ALA A 31 15.36 16.20 13.39
CA ALA A 31 15.20 14.87 13.96
C ALA A 31 16.11 14.76 15.20
N PRO A 32 15.56 14.45 16.39
CA PRO A 32 16.39 14.34 17.58
C PRO A 32 17.44 13.23 17.37
N HIS A 33 18.62 13.42 17.95
CA HIS A 33 19.63 12.36 18.03
C HIS A 33 18.98 11.08 18.57
N MET A 34 19.37 9.94 17.99
CA MET A 34 18.82 8.65 18.39
C MET A 34 19.05 8.42 19.88
N LEU A 35 17.97 8.10 20.58
CA LEU A 35 17.99 7.97 22.01
C LEU A 35 18.38 6.54 22.42
N GLU A 36 19.31 6.40 23.35
CA GLU A 36 19.76 5.13 23.93
C GLU A 36 19.13 4.90 25.30
N PHE A 37 18.43 3.77 25.47
CA PHE A 37 17.83 3.39 26.75
C PHE A 37 18.03 1.91 27.06
N PRO A 38 19.27 1.47 27.33
CA PRO A 38 19.59 0.06 27.51
C PRO A 38 18.75 -0.58 28.63
N GLY A 39 18.04 -1.65 28.30
CA GLY A 39 17.24 -2.44 29.26
C GLY A 39 15.91 -1.81 29.72
N ALA A 40 15.57 -0.60 29.30
CA ALA A 40 14.32 0.05 29.71
C ALA A 40 13.08 -0.64 29.09
N VAL A 41 11.99 -0.75 29.86
CA VAL A 41 10.68 -1.27 29.41
C VAL A 41 9.60 -0.21 29.64
N PRO A 42 9.59 0.87 28.84
CA PRO A 42 8.74 2.02 29.16
C PRO A 42 7.26 1.84 28.82
N PHE A 43 6.92 0.95 27.87
CA PHE A 43 5.57 0.84 27.33
C PHE A 43 5.06 -0.62 27.33
N PRO A 44 4.95 -1.30 28.49
CA PRO A 44 4.61 -2.72 28.53
C PRO A 44 3.17 -3.03 28.04
N SER A 45 2.24 -2.09 28.20
CA SER A 45 0.83 -2.27 27.81
C SER A 45 0.50 -1.70 26.43
N LEU A 46 1.51 -1.39 25.62
CA LEU A 46 1.31 -0.72 24.34
C LEU A 46 0.56 -1.62 23.35
N ARG A 47 -0.57 -1.11 22.84
CA ARG A 47 -1.39 -1.81 21.82
C ARG A 47 -1.24 -1.18 20.45
N ARG A 48 -0.98 0.12 20.38
CA ARG A 48 -0.89 0.87 19.13
C ARG A 48 0.38 1.70 19.11
N LEU A 49 1.24 1.43 18.13
CA LEU A 49 2.45 2.20 17.87
C LEU A 49 2.38 2.80 16.47
N ALA A 50 2.57 4.12 16.37
CA ALA A 50 2.65 4.84 15.11
C ALA A 50 3.84 5.80 15.12
N LEU A 51 4.81 5.54 14.27
CA LEU A 51 6.05 6.29 14.09
C LEU A 51 6.08 6.89 12.68
N ASP A 52 5.33 7.97 12.49
CA ASP A 52 4.94 8.48 11.16
C ASP A 52 6.12 9.16 10.39
N ARG A 53 7.13 9.66 11.11
CA ARG A 53 8.21 10.51 10.55
C ARG A 53 9.62 9.97 10.81
N GLY A 54 9.75 8.83 11.47
CA GLY A 54 11.05 8.21 11.72
C GLY A 54 11.10 7.41 13.02
N PHE A 55 12.22 6.72 13.22
CA PHE A 55 12.51 5.94 14.41
C PHE A 55 13.57 6.64 15.24
N TYR A 56 13.19 7.13 16.41
CA TYR A 56 14.02 7.99 17.25
C TYR A 56 14.87 7.25 18.29
N PHE A 57 14.98 5.93 18.17
CA PHE A 57 15.65 5.06 19.14
C PHE A 57 16.78 4.32 18.44
N SER A 58 17.93 4.18 19.09
CA SER A 58 19.06 3.41 18.56
C SER A 58 18.92 1.90 18.80
N ASP A 59 17.87 1.48 19.52
CA ASP A 59 17.61 0.09 19.92
C ASP A 59 16.11 -0.26 19.82
N ASP A 60 15.72 -1.40 20.40
CA ASP A 60 14.33 -1.90 20.44
C ASP A 60 13.45 -1.33 21.56
N THR A 61 13.84 -0.24 22.24
CA THR A 61 13.17 0.26 23.46
C THR A 61 11.65 0.35 23.35
N VAL A 62 11.11 0.82 22.22
CA VAL A 62 9.65 0.96 22.04
C VAL A 62 8.89 -0.36 21.89
N PHE A 63 9.58 -1.48 21.65
CA PHE A 63 8.99 -2.81 21.49
C PHE A 63 9.17 -3.70 22.72
N ARG A 64 10.04 -3.31 23.66
CA ARG A 64 10.31 -4.11 24.86
C ARG A 64 9.05 -4.23 25.72
N GLY A 65 8.70 -5.46 26.06
CA GLY A 65 7.59 -5.78 26.96
C GLY A 65 6.18 -5.71 26.35
N ASN A 66 6.01 -5.32 25.08
CA ASN A 66 4.68 -5.19 24.45
C ASN A 66 4.41 -6.18 23.31
N SER A 67 5.27 -7.18 23.13
CA SER A 67 5.10 -8.26 22.16
C SER A 67 3.71 -8.92 22.21
N ALA A 68 3.19 -9.18 23.41
CA ALA A 68 1.91 -9.84 23.64
C ALA A 68 0.69 -8.90 23.58
N THR A 69 0.89 -7.59 23.44
CA THR A 69 -0.16 -6.57 23.51
C THR A 69 -0.29 -5.74 22.23
N LEU A 70 0.75 -5.66 21.40
CA LEU A 70 0.76 -4.86 20.18
C LEU A 70 -0.24 -5.40 19.14
N GLU A 71 -1.21 -4.55 18.78
CA GLU A 71 -2.32 -4.84 17.84
C GLU A 71 -2.20 -4.03 16.53
N TYR A 72 -1.59 -2.84 16.60
CA TYR A 72 -1.42 -1.92 15.48
C TYR A 72 0.01 -1.40 15.43
N LEU A 73 0.62 -1.48 14.24
CA LEU A 73 1.95 -0.98 13.98
C LEU A 73 1.96 -0.13 12.72
N SER A 74 2.42 1.11 12.83
CA SER A 74 2.79 1.95 11.70
C SER A 74 4.22 2.43 11.88
N LEU A 75 5.07 2.18 10.89
CA LEU A 75 6.48 2.52 10.91
C LEU A 75 6.87 3.19 9.60
N ASN A 76 7.63 4.28 9.69
CA ASN A 76 8.50 4.68 8.61
C ASN A 76 9.87 4.01 8.78
N LEU A 77 10.24 3.17 7.82
CA LEU A 77 11.48 2.43 7.77
C LEU A 77 12.43 3.12 6.81
N SER A 78 13.51 3.66 7.37
CA SER A 78 14.73 3.86 6.61
C SER A 78 15.57 2.57 6.66
N TYR A 79 16.64 2.59 5.86
CA TYR A 79 17.66 1.57 5.91
C TYR A 79 18.17 1.35 7.35
N HIS A 80 18.61 2.43 8.00
CA HIS A 80 19.25 2.39 9.32
C HIS A 80 18.33 1.82 10.40
N VAL A 81 17.07 2.24 10.39
CA VAL A 81 16.02 1.73 11.29
C VAL A 81 15.86 0.23 11.14
N THR A 82 15.88 -0.25 9.89
CA THR A 82 15.73 -1.67 9.61
C THR A 82 16.87 -2.49 10.20
N MET A 83 18.11 -2.00 10.13
CA MET A 83 19.25 -2.65 10.78
C MET A 83 19.08 -2.76 12.28
N ILE A 84 18.67 -1.68 12.95
CA ILE A 84 18.42 -1.69 14.40
C ILE A 84 17.40 -2.78 14.73
N LEU A 85 16.24 -2.74 14.08
CA LEU A 85 15.15 -3.67 14.37
C LEU A 85 15.52 -5.14 14.05
N ARG A 86 16.33 -5.35 13.01
CA ARG A 86 16.87 -6.68 12.65
C ARG A 86 17.88 -7.17 13.68
N ASN A 87 18.85 -6.34 14.09
CA ASN A 87 19.89 -6.71 15.06
C ASN A 87 19.28 -7.08 16.41
N HIS A 88 18.23 -6.37 16.81
CA HIS A 88 17.47 -6.65 18.02
C HIS A 88 16.39 -7.74 17.85
N LYS A 89 16.26 -8.33 16.65
CA LYS A 89 15.29 -9.41 16.35
C LYS A 89 13.84 -9.06 16.72
N VAL A 90 13.46 -7.78 16.62
CA VAL A 90 12.15 -7.26 17.05
C VAL A 90 10.99 -8.00 16.40
N PHE A 91 11.16 -8.38 15.13
CA PHE A 91 10.15 -9.09 14.33
C PHE A 91 10.54 -10.53 14.00
N ALA A 92 11.17 -11.23 14.96
CA ALA A 92 11.31 -12.68 14.86
C ALA A 92 9.93 -13.34 14.64
N PRO A 93 9.84 -14.51 13.98
CA PRO A 93 8.57 -15.19 13.78
C PRO A 93 7.78 -15.33 15.09
N LEU A 94 6.47 -15.04 15.04
CA LEU A 94 5.55 -15.12 16.19
C LEU A 94 5.83 -14.15 17.36
N SER A 95 6.73 -13.17 17.20
CA SER A 95 7.02 -12.16 18.23
C SER A 95 5.83 -11.29 18.61
N HIS A 96 4.93 -10.98 17.66
CA HIS A 96 3.77 -10.11 17.91
C HIS A 96 2.45 -10.80 17.51
N PRO A 97 1.97 -11.77 18.30
CA PRO A 97 0.83 -12.63 17.90
C PRO A 97 -0.51 -11.90 17.81
N LYS A 98 -0.66 -10.74 18.45
CA LYS A 98 -1.88 -9.91 18.38
C LYS A 98 -1.85 -8.86 17.28
N LEU A 99 -0.78 -8.79 16.50
CA LEU A 99 -0.64 -7.75 15.49
C LEU A 99 -1.68 -7.96 14.38
N HIS A 100 -2.63 -7.04 14.28
CA HIS A 100 -3.74 -7.11 13.35
C HIS A 100 -3.57 -6.21 12.14
N TYR A 101 -2.93 -5.06 12.36
CA TYR A 101 -2.70 -4.04 11.35
C TYR A 101 -1.23 -3.66 11.29
N VAL A 102 -0.67 -3.68 10.08
CA VAL A 102 0.69 -3.23 9.80
C VAL A 102 0.66 -2.25 8.64
N ASP A 103 1.20 -1.05 8.85
CA ASP A 103 1.43 -0.03 7.82
C ASP A 103 2.90 0.35 7.79
N ILE A 104 3.62 -0.19 6.81
CA ILE A 104 5.04 0.11 6.61
C ILE A 104 5.16 1.17 5.54
N VAL A 105 5.80 2.28 5.88
CA VAL A 105 6.28 3.29 4.94
C VAL A 105 7.78 3.08 4.78
N VAL A 106 8.28 3.13 3.55
CA VAL A 106 9.72 3.07 3.23
C VAL A 106 10.12 4.41 2.66
N ASP A 107 11.13 5.04 3.25
CA ASP A 107 11.71 6.27 2.71
C ASP A 107 12.44 6.00 1.38
N ASP A 108 12.32 6.94 0.44
CA ASP A 108 12.72 6.77 -0.95
C ASP A 108 14.24 6.82 -1.20
N ASP A 109 15.06 6.97 -0.15
CA ASP A 109 16.51 7.18 -0.27
C ASP A 109 17.30 5.97 0.25
N PRO A 110 17.51 4.93 -0.59
CA PRO A 110 18.38 3.83 -0.22
C PRO A 110 19.83 4.34 -0.16
N GLU A 111 20.33 4.55 1.05
CA GLU A 111 21.78 4.74 1.24
C GLU A 111 22.52 3.53 0.63
N PRO A 112 23.41 3.73 -0.35
CA PRO A 112 24.09 2.63 -1.02
C PRO A 112 24.98 1.86 -0.04
N GLY A 113 24.93 0.52 -0.13
CA GLY A 113 25.96 -0.36 0.45
C GLY A 113 25.62 -1.05 1.76
N ILE A 114 24.44 -0.84 2.34
CA ILE A 114 24.17 -1.40 3.66
C ILE A 114 23.41 -2.75 3.59
N PHE A 115 22.50 -2.98 2.62
CA PHE A 115 21.91 -4.31 2.35
C PHE A 115 22.67 -4.94 1.19
N GLU A 116 22.94 -6.24 1.28
CA GLU A 116 23.47 -7.03 0.17
C GLU A 116 22.54 -6.96 -1.06
N SER A 117 21.22 -6.86 -0.83
CA SER A 117 20.23 -6.66 -1.89
C SER A 117 18.94 -5.98 -1.40
N GLY A 118 18.24 -5.27 -2.31
CA GLY A 118 16.88 -4.79 -2.04
C GLY A 118 15.87 -5.91 -1.75
N ILE A 119 16.21 -7.16 -2.11
CA ILE A 119 15.42 -8.34 -1.78
C ILE A 119 15.50 -8.68 -0.29
N ASP A 120 16.65 -8.50 0.36
CA ASP A 120 16.77 -8.77 1.80
C ASP A 120 16.01 -7.75 2.63
N PHE A 121 16.00 -6.49 2.18
CA PHE A 121 15.13 -5.47 2.73
C PHE A 121 13.65 -5.84 2.60
N LEU A 122 13.24 -6.31 1.42
CA LEU A 122 11.89 -6.80 1.17
C LEU A 122 11.53 -7.93 2.13
N ARG A 123 12.39 -8.96 2.26
CA ARG A 123 12.18 -10.08 3.19
C ARG A 123 12.00 -9.61 4.62
N PHE A 124 12.81 -8.66 5.08
CA PHE A 124 12.65 -8.08 6.40
C PHE A 124 11.30 -7.39 6.56
N MET A 125 10.92 -6.49 5.66
CA MET A 125 9.61 -5.82 5.73
C MET A 125 8.47 -6.83 5.79
N MET A 126 8.62 -7.89 5.01
CA MET A 126 7.63 -8.95 4.96
C MET A 126 7.56 -9.77 6.25
N SER A 127 8.66 -9.91 6.99
CA SER A 127 8.67 -10.56 8.31
C SER A 127 7.95 -9.76 9.40
N ILE A 128 7.60 -8.48 9.17
CA ILE A 128 6.87 -7.66 10.13
C ILE A 128 5.40 -8.07 10.19
N GLY A 129 5.03 -8.86 11.19
CA GLY A 129 3.65 -9.30 11.40
C GLY A 129 3.14 -10.25 10.31
N PRO A 130 3.77 -11.42 10.09
CA PRO A 130 3.41 -12.32 9.01
C PRO A 130 1.97 -12.83 9.11
N SER A 131 1.41 -12.87 10.32
CA SER A 131 0.06 -13.31 10.63
C SER A 131 -0.99 -12.19 10.62
N ALA A 132 -0.57 -10.93 10.41
CA ALA A 132 -1.51 -9.81 10.43
C ALA A 132 -2.48 -9.89 9.23
N PRO A 133 -3.80 -9.92 9.46
CA PRO A 133 -4.80 -10.06 8.41
C PRO A 133 -4.88 -8.84 7.49
N ALA A 134 -4.53 -7.65 7.99
CA ALA A 134 -4.53 -6.41 7.23
C ALA A 134 -3.12 -5.82 7.18
N ARG A 135 -2.46 -5.96 6.03
CA ARG A 135 -1.15 -5.35 5.79
C ARG A 135 -1.21 -4.36 4.65
N THR A 136 -0.70 -3.18 4.94
CA THR A 136 -0.43 -2.10 3.99
C THR A 136 1.07 -1.89 3.94
N ILE A 137 1.62 -1.89 2.73
CA ILE A 137 3.04 -1.59 2.51
C ILE A 137 3.11 -0.45 1.50
N ARG A 138 3.85 0.59 1.86
CA ARG A 138 4.00 1.84 1.11
C ARG A 138 5.47 2.20 0.99
N GLY A 139 5.88 2.67 -0.17
CA GLY A 139 7.16 3.36 -0.36
C GLY A 139 7.92 2.88 -1.59
N ALA A 140 9.08 3.47 -1.81
CA ALA A 140 9.99 3.00 -2.84
C ALA A 140 10.62 1.68 -2.41
N LEU A 141 10.18 0.61 -3.04
CA LEU A 141 11.06 -0.54 -3.14
C LEU A 141 12.17 -0.15 -4.11
N GLY A 142 13.39 0.02 -3.61
CA GLY A 142 14.62 0.11 -4.42
C GLY A 142 14.93 -1.18 -5.20
N VAL A 143 13.91 -1.99 -5.49
CA VAL A 143 14.00 -3.20 -6.27
C VAL A 143 14.00 -2.77 -7.73
N THR A 144 15.19 -2.71 -8.31
CA THR A 144 15.40 -2.47 -9.73
C THR A 144 14.79 -3.58 -10.61
N GLU A 145 14.58 -4.76 -10.05
CA GLU A 145 14.03 -5.94 -10.74
C GLU A 145 12.80 -6.50 -10.03
N ILE A 146 11.62 -5.92 -10.30
CA ILE A 146 10.36 -6.39 -9.69
C ILE A 146 10.14 -7.90 -9.86
N GLN A 147 10.60 -8.48 -10.98
CA GLN A 147 10.48 -9.90 -11.27
C GLN A 147 11.16 -10.78 -10.22
N SER A 148 12.31 -10.35 -9.71
CA SER A 148 13.07 -11.02 -8.65
C SER A 148 12.38 -10.90 -7.29
N ALA A 149 11.55 -9.87 -7.08
CA ALA A 149 10.78 -9.65 -5.84
C ALA A 149 9.45 -10.39 -5.79
N ILE A 150 8.83 -10.72 -6.93
CA ILE A 150 7.53 -11.40 -6.99
C ILE A 150 7.49 -12.71 -6.19
N PRO A 151 8.50 -13.60 -6.26
CA PRO A 151 8.51 -14.80 -5.43
C PRO A 151 8.46 -14.49 -3.93
N VAL A 152 9.20 -13.47 -3.49
CA VAL A 152 9.19 -13.04 -2.08
C VAL A 152 7.82 -12.52 -1.68
N PHE A 153 7.16 -11.71 -2.50
CA PHE A 153 5.77 -11.30 -2.23
C PHE A 153 4.83 -12.50 -2.07
N GLY A 154 5.02 -13.55 -2.88
CA GLY A 154 4.23 -14.77 -2.83
C GLY A 154 4.28 -15.52 -1.49
N GLU A 155 5.35 -15.35 -0.72
CA GLU A 155 5.48 -15.90 0.63
C GLU A 155 4.54 -15.20 1.64
N TYR A 156 4.04 -14.00 1.31
CA TYR A 156 3.28 -13.13 2.22
C TYR A 156 1.91 -12.78 1.65
N ALA A 157 1.07 -13.80 1.53
CA ALA A 157 -0.27 -13.73 0.95
C ALA A 157 -1.25 -12.78 1.68
N CYS A 158 -0.88 -12.21 2.82
CA CYS A 158 -1.73 -11.35 3.67
C CYS A 158 -1.77 -9.86 3.27
N ILE A 159 -0.96 -9.44 2.29
CA ILE A 159 -0.94 -8.05 1.81
C ILE A 159 -2.27 -7.70 1.13
N GLN A 160 -2.90 -6.62 1.59
CA GLN A 160 -4.14 -6.09 1.01
C GLN A 160 -3.88 -4.85 0.16
N VAL A 161 -2.99 -3.97 0.64
CA VAL A 161 -2.64 -2.73 -0.06
C VAL A 161 -1.14 -2.70 -0.27
N LEU A 162 -0.72 -2.57 -1.53
CA LEU A 162 0.69 -2.46 -1.90
C LEU A 162 0.90 -1.18 -2.70
N ARG A 163 1.78 -0.31 -2.20
CA ARG A 163 2.13 0.96 -2.82
C ARG A 163 3.61 1.04 -3.11
N LEU A 164 3.94 1.05 -4.40
CA LEU A 164 5.28 1.07 -4.98
C LEU A 164 5.46 2.39 -5.74
N THR A 165 5.92 3.43 -5.05
CA THR A 165 6.02 4.81 -5.61
C THR A 165 7.12 4.91 -6.68
N SER A 166 8.23 4.20 -6.50
CA SER A 166 9.40 4.29 -7.37
C SER A 166 9.54 3.14 -8.38
N VAL A 167 8.67 2.13 -8.32
CA VAL A 167 8.74 0.97 -9.22
C VAL A 167 7.68 1.09 -10.31
N LYS A 168 8.15 1.25 -11.54
CA LYS A 168 7.27 1.26 -12.72
C LYS A 168 6.84 -0.15 -13.06
N LEU A 169 5.54 -0.43 -13.00
CA LEU A 169 4.98 -1.75 -13.31
C LEU A 169 4.33 -1.75 -14.68
N ASN A 170 4.73 -2.68 -15.55
CA ASN A 170 3.96 -2.96 -16.76
C ASN A 170 2.76 -3.89 -16.45
N LEU A 171 1.93 -4.19 -17.45
CA LEU A 171 0.75 -5.05 -17.27
C LEU A 171 1.12 -6.45 -16.75
N TRP A 172 2.20 -7.03 -17.25
CA TRP A 172 2.62 -8.39 -16.92
C TRP A 172 3.15 -8.48 -15.50
N ASP A 173 3.93 -7.48 -15.07
CA ASP A 173 4.41 -7.38 -13.69
C ASP A 173 3.22 -7.26 -12.73
N ALA A 174 2.23 -6.42 -13.05
CA ALA A 174 1.02 -6.26 -12.26
C ALA A 174 0.23 -7.58 -12.16
N ILE A 175 0.01 -8.29 -13.28
CA ILE A 175 -0.69 -9.59 -13.26
C ILE A 175 0.06 -10.61 -12.39
N ALA A 176 1.39 -10.69 -12.54
CA ALA A 176 2.21 -11.61 -11.78
C ALA A 176 2.18 -11.29 -10.27
N LEU A 177 2.22 -10.00 -9.91
CA LEU A 177 2.11 -9.53 -8.54
C LEU A 177 0.73 -9.81 -7.92
N ILE A 178 -0.36 -9.56 -8.67
CA ILE A 178 -1.73 -9.88 -8.26
C ILE A 178 -1.90 -11.40 -8.06
N LYS A 179 -1.24 -12.21 -8.90
CA LYS A 179 -1.26 -13.67 -8.75
C LYS A 179 -0.48 -14.12 -7.50
N ALA A 180 0.65 -13.48 -7.20
CA ALA A 180 1.44 -13.75 -6.02
C ALA A 180 0.74 -13.31 -4.72
N LEU A 181 -0.10 -12.27 -4.78
CA LEU A 181 -0.77 -11.69 -3.61
C LEU A 181 -2.29 -11.89 -3.68
N PRO A 182 -2.82 -13.06 -3.25
CA PRO A 182 -4.23 -13.40 -3.43
C PRO A 182 -5.21 -12.52 -2.64
N LEU A 183 -4.74 -11.85 -1.57
CA LEU A 183 -5.54 -10.92 -0.79
C LEU A 183 -5.39 -9.45 -1.22
N LEU A 184 -4.54 -9.16 -2.21
CA LEU A 184 -4.33 -7.81 -2.71
C LEU A 184 -5.63 -7.24 -3.25
N SER A 185 -6.08 -6.12 -2.68
CA SER A 185 -7.22 -5.34 -3.13
C SER A 185 -6.78 -4.11 -3.92
N ASP A 186 -5.68 -3.48 -3.51
CA ASP A 186 -5.23 -2.19 -4.03
C ASP A 186 -3.74 -2.21 -4.35
N LEU A 187 -3.41 -1.90 -5.61
CA LEU A 187 -2.06 -1.69 -6.08
C LEU A 187 -1.87 -0.23 -6.44
N HIS A 188 -0.88 0.44 -5.85
CA HIS A 188 -0.51 1.79 -6.20
C HIS A 188 0.88 1.74 -6.80
N ALA A 189 1.01 2.05 -8.09
CA ALA A 189 2.31 2.05 -8.76
C ALA A 189 2.25 2.85 -10.05
N PRO A 190 3.33 3.53 -10.45
CA PRO A 190 3.44 4.12 -11.78
C PRO A 190 3.28 3.06 -12.89
N PHE A 191 2.50 3.38 -13.92
CA PHE A 191 2.30 2.54 -15.10
C PHE A 191 2.91 3.18 -16.36
N PRO A 192 4.07 2.72 -16.85
CA PRO A 192 4.73 3.33 -18.02
C PRO A 192 4.15 2.85 -19.36
N ASP A 193 3.76 1.58 -19.46
CA ASP A 193 3.16 0.94 -20.62
C ASP A 193 2.73 -0.51 -20.33
N LEU A 194 2.22 -1.19 -21.35
CA LEU A 194 1.77 -2.59 -21.27
C LEU A 194 2.91 -3.61 -21.19
N GLY A 195 4.16 -3.20 -21.38
CA GLY A 195 5.30 -4.08 -21.56
C GLY A 195 5.37 -4.65 -23.00
N PRO A 196 6.36 -5.52 -23.26
CA PRO A 196 6.47 -6.20 -24.54
C PRO A 196 5.26 -7.10 -24.77
N LEU A 197 4.75 -7.14 -26.02
CA LEU A 197 3.70 -8.08 -26.37
C LEU A 197 4.27 -9.51 -26.40
N PRO A 198 3.49 -10.52 -25.98
CA PRO A 198 3.89 -11.91 -26.15
C PRO A 198 4.18 -12.21 -27.62
N ARG A 199 5.22 -13.02 -27.88
CA ARG A 199 5.67 -13.34 -29.24
C ARG A 199 4.50 -13.91 -30.05
N GLY A 200 4.28 -13.35 -31.25
CA GLY A 200 3.21 -13.79 -32.17
C GLY A 200 1.80 -13.32 -31.83
N VAL A 201 1.59 -12.57 -30.73
CA VAL A 201 0.26 -12.07 -30.35
C VAL A 201 0.01 -10.69 -30.95
N ALA A 202 -0.84 -10.64 -31.97
CA ALA A 202 -1.31 -9.38 -32.53
C ALA A 202 -2.13 -8.58 -31.49
N LYS A 203 -2.04 -7.24 -31.52
CA LYS A 203 -2.71 -6.34 -30.55
C LYS A 203 -4.21 -6.61 -30.38
N HIS A 204 -4.93 -6.93 -31.46
CA HIS A 204 -6.37 -7.21 -31.42
C HIS A 204 -6.71 -8.58 -30.79
N LYS A 205 -5.74 -9.50 -30.72
CA LYS A 205 -5.89 -10.82 -30.06
C LYS A 205 -5.49 -10.80 -28.59
N LEU A 206 -4.93 -9.69 -28.11
CA LEU A 206 -4.46 -9.54 -26.74
C LEU A 206 -5.54 -9.84 -25.68
N PRO A 207 -6.81 -9.40 -25.83
CA PRO A 207 -7.87 -9.75 -24.86
C PRO A 207 -8.09 -11.27 -24.73
N ALA A 208 -8.20 -11.98 -25.86
CA ALA A 208 -8.39 -13.43 -25.87
C ALA A 208 -7.19 -14.15 -25.26
N TYR A 209 -5.97 -13.71 -25.60
CA TYR A 209 -4.74 -14.25 -25.00
C TYR A 209 -4.72 -14.07 -23.49
N VAL A 210 -5.02 -12.86 -23.01
CA VAL A 210 -4.97 -12.54 -21.57
C VAL A 210 -6.00 -13.36 -20.78
N ILE A 211 -7.21 -13.54 -21.33
CA ILE A 211 -8.22 -14.41 -20.72
C ILE A 211 -7.74 -15.85 -20.65
N ALA A 212 -7.26 -16.40 -21.77
CA ALA A 212 -6.87 -17.81 -21.86
C ALA A 212 -5.72 -18.18 -20.91
N ASN A 213 -4.81 -17.24 -20.63
CA ASN A 213 -3.59 -17.52 -19.86
C ASN A 213 -3.65 -17.05 -18.40
N TYR A 214 -4.50 -16.06 -18.07
CA TYR A 214 -4.47 -15.43 -16.75
C TYR A 214 -5.84 -15.34 -16.07
N ALA A 215 -6.96 -15.63 -16.74
CA ALA A 215 -8.27 -15.59 -16.10
C ALA A 215 -8.62 -16.94 -15.42
N PRO A 216 -9.27 -16.91 -14.24
CA PRO A 216 -9.41 -15.77 -13.32
C PRO A 216 -8.16 -15.58 -12.45
N THR A 217 -7.76 -14.34 -12.22
CA THR A 217 -6.67 -13.96 -11.29
C THR A 217 -7.15 -12.85 -10.35
N GLY A 218 -6.63 -12.80 -9.12
CA GLY A 218 -6.89 -11.68 -8.21
C GLY A 218 -8.36 -11.52 -7.84
N LYS A 219 -8.98 -12.55 -7.24
CA LYS A 219 -10.40 -12.50 -6.85
C LYS A 219 -10.71 -11.35 -5.90
N ARG A 220 -9.75 -10.86 -5.11
CA ARG A 220 -9.94 -9.70 -4.23
C ARG A 220 -9.45 -8.39 -4.82
N PHE A 221 -8.76 -8.44 -5.95
CA PHE A 221 -8.17 -7.27 -6.57
C PHE A 221 -9.25 -6.36 -7.14
N ARG A 222 -9.26 -5.12 -6.66
CA ARG A 222 -10.26 -4.11 -7.02
C ARG A 222 -9.66 -3.00 -7.86
N ARG A 223 -8.49 -2.49 -7.46
CA ARG A 223 -7.99 -1.21 -7.97
C ARG A 223 -6.49 -1.20 -8.25
N TRP A 224 -6.13 -0.59 -9.38
CA TRP A 224 -4.76 -0.10 -9.63
C TRP A 224 -4.78 1.42 -9.68
N VAL A 225 -4.17 2.07 -8.69
CA VAL A 225 -3.96 3.51 -8.66
C VAL A 225 -2.66 3.85 -9.38
N CYS A 226 -2.77 4.46 -10.56
CA CYS A 226 -1.62 4.88 -11.34
C CYS A 226 -1.16 6.25 -10.86
N GLU A 227 -0.03 6.31 -10.18
CA GLU A 227 0.52 7.58 -9.67
C GLU A 227 1.04 8.45 -10.82
N SER A 228 0.76 9.76 -10.76
CA SER A 228 1.05 10.78 -11.77
C SER A 228 2.55 10.94 -12.00
N GLY A 229 2.96 11.03 -13.28
CA GLY A 229 4.38 11.14 -13.70
C GLY A 229 4.80 10.12 -14.77
N SER A 230 3.93 9.17 -15.11
CA SER A 230 4.19 8.23 -16.20
C SER A 230 3.87 8.87 -17.56
N GLY A 231 4.82 8.88 -18.50
CA GLY A 231 4.62 9.28 -19.90
C GLY A 231 3.66 8.37 -20.70
N SER A 232 2.75 7.70 -20.01
CA SER A 232 1.72 6.81 -20.55
C SER A 232 0.64 7.60 -21.25
N THR A 233 0.28 7.16 -22.46
CA THR A 233 -0.88 7.74 -23.15
C THR A 233 -2.18 7.19 -22.54
N ILE A 234 -3.25 7.99 -22.55
CA ILE A 234 -4.60 7.55 -22.13
C ILE A 234 -4.98 6.23 -22.78
N LYS A 235 -4.64 6.04 -24.07
CA LYS A 235 -4.90 4.80 -24.82
C LYS A 235 -4.22 3.57 -24.21
N LYS A 236 -2.99 3.70 -23.70
CA LYS A 236 -2.27 2.59 -23.04
C LYS A 236 -2.91 2.26 -21.69
N ILE A 237 -3.20 3.28 -20.89
CA ILE A 237 -3.85 3.14 -19.58
C ILE A 237 -5.19 2.42 -19.75
N VAL A 238 -6.06 2.95 -20.62
CA VAL A 238 -7.38 2.35 -20.90
C VAL A 238 -7.25 0.89 -21.31
N ARG A 239 -6.30 0.55 -22.18
CA ARG A 239 -6.10 -0.84 -22.58
C ARG A 239 -5.67 -1.73 -21.41
N CYS A 240 -4.78 -1.25 -20.54
CA CYS A 240 -4.36 -1.96 -19.34
C CYS A 240 -5.56 -2.25 -18.42
N VAL A 241 -6.34 -1.22 -18.10
CA VAL A 241 -7.53 -1.31 -17.24
C VAL A 241 -8.53 -2.33 -17.79
N LEU A 242 -8.81 -2.30 -19.10
CA LEU A 242 -9.72 -3.25 -19.72
C LEU A 242 -9.18 -4.69 -19.66
N LEU A 243 -7.88 -4.90 -19.90
CA LEU A 243 -7.27 -6.23 -19.81
C LEU A 243 -7.31 -6.78 -18.38
N LEU A 244 -7.06 -5.94 -17.37
CA LEU A 244 -7.18 -6.33 -15.97
C LEU A 244 -8.62 -6.68 -15.59
N ALA A 245 -9.60 -5.90 -16.04
CA ALA A 245 -11.01 -6.20 -15.80
C ALA A 245 -11.48 -7.55 -16.42
N LEU A 246 -10.80 -8.04 -17.45
CA LEU A 246 -11.08 -9.36 -18.02
C LEU A 246 -10.59 -10.51 -17.12
N VAL A 247 -9.46 -10.34 -16.45
CA VAL A 247 -8.84 -11.38 -15.62
C VAL A 247 -9.23 -11.28 -14.15
N CYS A 248 -9.49 -10.08 -13.65
CA CYS A 248 -9.86 -9.80 -12.27
C CYS A 248 -11.37 -9.59 -12.15
N PRO A 249 -12.10 -10.52 -11.49
CA PRO A 249 -13.57 -10.50 -11.49
C PRO A 249 -14.18 -9.36 -10.67
N ASN A 250 -13.46 -8.83 -9.68
CA ASN A 250 -13.93 -7.77 -8.77
C ASN A 250 -13.25 -6.43 -9.03
N PHE A 251 -12.59 -6.30 -10.19
CA PHE A 251 -11.91 -5.07 -10.57
C PHE A 251 -12.94 -4.02 -10.95
N ASP A 252 -13.09 -3.02 -10.08
CA ASP A 252 -14.13 -1.99 -10.17
C ASP A 252 -13.62 -0.73 -10.88
N TYR A 253 -12.35 -0.35 -10.64
CA TYR A 253 -11.78 0.86 -11.22
C TYR A 253 -10.27 0.97 -10.99
N ALA A 254 -9.50 1.27 -12.05
CA ALA A 254 -8.20 1.89 -11.83
C ALA A 254 -8.45 3.36 -11.44
N ALA A 255 -8.06 3.77 -10.24
CA ALA A 255 -8.04 5.19 -9.91
C ALA A 255 -6.91 5.85 -10.71
N VAL A 256 -7.20 6.12 -11.97
CA VAL A 256 -6.39 7.00 -12.79
C VAL A 256 -6.76 8.41 -12.35
N ASP A 257 -5.72 9.20 -12.11
CA ASP A 257 -5.76 10.60 -11.70
C ASP A 257 -7.06 11.32 -12.11
N ILE A 258 -7.72 11.92 -11.10
CA ILE A 258 -9.03 12.60 -11.21
C ILE A 258 -9.05 13.58 -12.38
N ILE A 259 -7.88 14.16 -12.70
CA ILE A 259 -7.70 15.20 -13.73
C ILE A 259 -8.10 14.73 -15.15
N ASN A 260 -8.02 13.43 -15.47
CA ASN A 260 -8.30 12.91 -16.83
C ASN A 260 -9.49 11.95 -16.94
N ARG A 261 -10.35 11.92 -15.92
CA ARG A 261 -11.42 10.92 -15.77
C ARG A 261 -12.34 10.83 -17.00
N ASP A 262 -12.88 11.95 -17.49
CA ASP A 262 -13.85 11.93 -18.61
C ASP A 262 -13.22 11.44 -19.92
N ALA A 263 -11.99 11.86 -20.20
CA ALA A 263 -11.25 11.43 -21.39
C ALA A 263 -10.97 9.92 -21.35
N ILE A 264 -10.60 9.40 -20.18
CA ILE A 264 -10.37 7.96 -19.93
C ILE A 264 -11.66 7.18 -20.12
N MET A 265 -12.77 7.64 -19.53
CA MET A 265 -14.07 6.99 -19.65
C MET A 265 -14.58 6.97 -21.09
N ALA A 266 -14.44 8.07 -21.83
CA ALA A 266 -14.77 8.14 -23.25
C ALA A 266 -13.94 7.15 -24.08
N HIS A 267 -12.63 7.06 -23.80
CA HIS A 267 -11.74 6.10 -24.46
C HIS A 267 -12.08 4.65 -24.10
N MET A 268 -12.45 4.35 -22.85
CA MET A 268 -12.91 3.01 -22.45
C MET A 268 -14.17 2.62 -23.20
N LYS A 269 -15.19 3.49 -23.22
CA LYS A 269 -16.46 3.25 -23.93
C LYS A 269 -16.21 2.94 -25.41
N ARG A 270 -15.33 3.72 -26.06
CA ARG A 270 -14.92 3.49 -27.45
C ARG A 270 -14.18 2.16 -27.59
N MET A 271 -13.17 1.90 -26.77
CA MET A 271 -12.30 0.72 -26.91
C MET A 271 -13.05 -0.59 -26.65
N ILE A 272 -14.00 -0.61 -25.72
CA ILE A 272 -14.87 -1.76 -25.44
C ILE A 272 -15.66 -2.18 -26.69
N THR A 273 -16.00 -1.24 -27.57
CA THR A 273 -16.71 -1.53 -28.83
C THR A 273 -15.79 -1.96 -29.98
N THR A 274 -14.47 -1.98 -29.76
CA THR A 274 -13.45 -2.25 -30.79
C THR A 274 -12.53 -3.45 -30.44
N ASP A 275 -11.63 -3.80 -31.37
CA ASP A 275 -10.33 -4.45 -31.13
C ASP A 275 -10.29 -5.55 -30.06
N GLY A 276 -11.09 -6.61 -30.25
CA GLY A 276 -11.04 -7.82 -29.42
C GLY A 276 -11.75 -7.73 -28.07
N PHE A 277 -12.21 -6.54 -27.63
CA PHE A 277 -12.97 -6.38 -26.39
C PHE A 277 -14.49 -6.53 -26.58
N ARG A 278 -14.99 -6.38 -27.81
CA ARG A 278 -16.41 -6.48 -28.15
C ARG A 278 -17.10 -7.74 -27.59
N PRO A 279 -16.51 -8.95 -27.65
CA PRO A 279 -17.12 -10.15 -27.06
C PRO A 279 -17.35 -10.07 -25.54
N HIS A 280 -16.66 -9.17 -24.85
CA HIS A 280 -16.72 -9.01 -23.39
C HIS A 280 -17.37 -7.69 -22.97
N ALA A 281 -17.97 -6.95 -23.91
CA ALA A 281 -18.45 -5.60 -23.68
C ALA A 281 -19.47 -5.49 -22.54
N LEU A 282 -20.41 -6.43 -22.45
CA LEU A 282 -21.42 -6.43 -21.38
C LEU A 282 -20.79 -6.57 -20.00
N ARG A 283 -19.84 -7.51 -19.84
CA ARG A 283 -19.13 -7.73 -18.58
C ARG A 283 -18.31 -6.50 -18.20
N LEU A 284 -17.52 -5.97 -19.14
CA LEU A 284 -16.69 -4.79 -18.91
C LEU A 284 -17.53 -3.58 -18.53
N ARG A 285 -18.69 -3.38 -19.17
CA ARG A 285 -19.61 -2.29 -18.81
C ARG A 285 -20.17 -2.44 -17.40
N ARG A 286 -20.60 -3.65 -17.01
CA ARG A 286 -21.12 -3.90 -15.67
C ARG A 286 -20.05 -3.64 -14.60
N LEU A 287 -18.83 -4.13 -14.80
CA LEU A 287 -17.73 -3.96 -13.85
C LEU A 287 -17.28 -2.51 -13.73
N LEU A 288 -17.03 -1.84 -14.85
CA LEU A 288 -16.38 -0.53 -14.86
C LEU A 288 -17.36 0.66 -14.81
N PHE A 289 -18.64 0.44 -15.16
CA PHE A 289 -19.65 1.50 -15.21
C PHE A 289 -20.90 1.22 -14.36
N GLY A 290 -21.13 -0.03 -13.93
CA GLY A 290 -22.34 -0.41 -13.20
C GLY A 290 -22.50 0.24 -11.82
N GLY A 291 -21.38 0.57 -11.16
CA GLY A 291 -21.39 1.41 -9.95
C GLY A 291 -21.58 2.90 -10.27
N TYR A 292 -21.00 3.39 -11.37
CA TYR A 292 -21.04 4.81 -11.74
C TYR A 292 -22.42 5.34 -12.12
N GLU A 293 -23.21 4.53 -12.83
CA GLU A 293 -24.56 4.93 -13.23
C GLU A 293 -25.55 4.93 -12.05
N ASN A 294 -25.20 4.26 -10.94
CA ASN A 294 -26.02 4.15 -9.73
C ASN A 294 -25.51 4.98 -8.53
N GLU A 295 -24.23 5.39 -8.51
CA GLU A 295 -23.59 6.07 -7.37
C GLU A 295 -23.17 7.53 -7.61
N ILE A 296 -23.56 8.17 -8.72
CA ILE A 296 -23.50 9.63 -8.79
C ILE A 296 -24.83 10.15 -8.23
N PRO A 297 -24.93 10.52 -6.93
CA PRO A 297 -26.01 11.40 -6.50
C PRO A 297 -25.96 12.59 -7.46
N SER A 298 -27.06 12.82 -8.18
CA SER A 298 -27.14 13.95 -9.12
C SER A 298 -26.58 15.21 -8.46
N LEU A 299 -26.05 16.17 -9.23
CA LEU A 299 -25.58 17.45 -8.66
C LEU A 299 -26.63 18.09 -7.72
N LYS A 300 -27.91 17.84 -7.98
CA LYS A 300 -29.05 18.19 -7.11
C LYS A 300 -29.00 17.51 -5.74
N THR A 301 -28.68 16.21 -5.69
CA THR A 301 -28.54 15.42 -4.46
C THR A 301 -27.29 15.80 -3.67
N ILE A 302 -26.18 16.13 -4.33
CA ILE A 302 -24.96 16.66 -3.67
C ILE A 302 -25.25 18.04 -3.05
N ARG A 303 -25.91 18.92 -3.81
CA ARG A 303 -26.34 20.26 -3.35
C ARG A 303 -27.28 20.17 -2.14
N GLN A 304 -28.26 19.28 -2.16
CA GLN A 304 -29.17 19.04 -1.02
C GLN A 304 -28.45 18.53 0.23
N ARG A 305 -27.40 17.70 0.07
CA ARG A 305 -26.59 17.24 1.21
C ARG A 305 -25.76 18.38 1.81
N MET A 306 -25.18 19.23 0.96
CA MET A 306 -24.45 20.43 1.42
C MET A 306 -25.37 21.43 2.11
N GLU A 307 -26.57 21.68 1.58
CA GLU A 307 -27.56 22.56 2.20
C GLU A 307 -28.05 22.03 3.56
N ARG A 308 -28.25 20.71 3.70
CA ARG A 308 -28.57 20.09 5.00
C ARG A 308 -27.42 20.22 6.00
N TYR A 309 -26.18 20.08 5.54
CA TYR A 309 -25.00 20.22 6.38
C TYR A 309 -24.82 21.66 6.87
N ALA A 310 -25.02 22.65 6.00
CA ALA A 310 -24.98 24.06 6.34
C ALA A 310 -26.05 24.44 7.39
N ARG A 311 -27.29 23.93 7.24
CA ARG A 311 -28.37 24.17 8.21
C ARG A 311 -28.08 23.56 9.59
N ARG A 312 -27.52 22.35 9.65
CA ARG A 312 -27.14 21.71 10.91
C ARG A 312 -26.01 22.44 11.61
N ARG A 313 -25.07 23.01 10.85
CA ARG A 313 -23.96 23.79 11.41
C ARG A 313 -24.43 25.12 11.99
N HIS A 314 -25.45 25.77 11.42
CA HIS A 314 -26.06 26.96 12.02
C HIS A 314 -26.83 26.64 13.31
N GLN A 315 -27.54 25.52 13.37
CA GLN A 315 -28.25 25.09 14.59
C GLN A 315 -27.36 24.65 15.76
N GLN A 316 -26.04 24.54 15.56
CA GLN A 316 -25.07 24.20 16.62
C GLN A 316 -24.30 25.43 17.13
N ILE A 317 -24.54 26.60 16.55
CA ILE A 317 -23.86 27.86 16.90
C ILE A 317 -24.83 28.83 17.63
N GLU A 318 -26.10 28.47 17.72
CA GLU A 318 -27.11 29.10 18.60
C GLU A 318 -27.32 28.24 19.86
#